data_AF-A0A3B9C405-F1
#
_entry.id   AF-A0A3B9C405-F1
#
_cell.length_a   1.000
_cell.length_b   1.000
_cell.length_c   1.000
_cell.angle_alpha   90.00
_cell.angle_beta   90.00
_cell.angle_gamma   90.00
#
_symmetry.space_group_name_H-M   'P 1'
#
loop_
_entity.id
_entity.type
_entity.pdbx_description
1 polymer ?
#
loop_
_entity_poly.entity_id
_entity_poly.type
_entity_poly.pdbx_seq_one_letter_code
_entity_poly.pdbx_strand_id
1 'polypeptide(L)'
;VLIVIGIASCNSSNFISSKQTFTVKEVAEMLDDKLLFVDVRNTDELAHQAYDVKNILNIPLDSLVGKKSLIPKDKQVILVCQSGNRSGQALEILKKMGYTNTANMIGGMNAWSEAGMPVKINELPVKVYPKACCSDPNSENCGPDGTCKPNAKTETNKCCADPNSKDCLPDGRCKTDTKAMANLANKLYVYVFHGINQCTTCKNMKANTKATLDTYFAEELKAGNIVFQIVDVDDVKNEKLSEKFEATGTALMLHQIKNGKEKIIDISDMAFEKANDKEKFVADLKSKIENLR
;
A
#
# COMPACT_ATOMS: atom_id res chain seq x y z
N VAL A 1 69.08 -14.60 -15.13
CA VAL A 1 67.81 -14.28 -15.82
C VAL A 1 66.76 -14.15 -14.75
N LEU A 2 66.36 -12.92 -14.39
CA LEU A 2 65.31 -12.67 -13.42
C LEU A 2 63.98 -13.13 -14.01
N ILE A 3 63.33 -14.12 -13.38
CA ILE A 3 61.97 -14.53 -13.70
C ILE A 3 61.04 -13.57 -12.96
N VAL A 4 60.54 -12.56 -13.67
CA VAL A 4 59.48 -11.69 -13.18
C VAL A 4 58.19 -12.49 -13.19
N ILE A 5 57.68 -12.75 -11.99
CA ILE A 5 56.41 -13.42 -11.72
C ILE A 5 55.28 -12.51 -12.20
N GLY A 6 54.73 -12.82 -13.37
CA GLY A 6 53.47 -12.25 -13.84
C GLY A 6 52.30 -12.90 -13.10
N ILE A 7 51.96 -12.37 -11.93
CA ILE A 7 50.64 -12.63 -11.33
C ILE A 7 49.60 -11.96 -12.23
N ALA A 8 49.00 -12.76 -13.11
CA ALA A 8 47.77 -12.42 -13.80
C ALA A 8 46.69 -12.19 -12.74
N SER A 9 46.48 -10.92 -12.40
CA SER A 9 45.35 -10.49 -11.58
C SER A 9 44.09 -10.68 -12.42
N CYS A 10 43.52 -11.88 -12.40
CA CYS A 10 42.20 -12.12 -12.94
C CYS A 10 41.19 -11.37 -12.05
N ASN A 11 40.79 -10.19 -12.54
CA ASN A 11 39.70 -9.38 -12.03
C ASN A 11 38.46 -10.24 -11.80
N SER A 12 38.17 -10.53 -10.53
CA SER A 12 36.86 -10.99 -10.09
C SER A 12 35.84 -9.92 -10.46
N SER A 13 34.78 -10.34 -11.14
CA SER A 13 33.74 -9.53 -11.77
C SER A 13 33.06 -8.54 -10.83
N ASN A 14 33.68 -7.37 -10.68
CA ASN A 14 33.02 -6.13 -10.28
C ASN A 14 31.95 -5.82 -11.34
N PHE A 15 30.72 -5.57 -10.91
CA PHE A 15 29.58 -5.05 -11.69
C PHE A 15 29.95 -4.39 -13.04
N ILE A 16 29.53 -5.03 -14.13
CA ILE A 16 30.03 -4.77 -15.49
C ILE A 16 29.23 -3.64 -16.18
N SER A 17 28.80 -2.63 -15.45
CA SER A 17 28.09 -1.49 -16.06
C SER A 17 28.32 -0.19 -15.30
N SER A 18 28.61 0.89 -16.04
CA SER A 18 28.64 2.26 -15.51
C SER A 18 27.24 2.77 -15.14
N LYS A 19 26.20 2.06 -15.56
CA LYS A 19 24.80 2.36 -15.25
C LYS A 19 24.51 2.01 -13.80
N GLN A 20 24.09 3.00 -13.03
CA GLN A 20 23.84 2.89 -11.59
C GLN A 20 22.36 2.84 -11.23
N THR A 21 21.49 2.94 -12.23
CA THR A 21 20.04 2.98 -12.06
C THR A 21 19.39 2.22 -13.19
N PHE A 22 18.51 1.27 -12.87
CA PHE A 22 17.82 0.40 -13.83
C PHE A 22 16.31 0.46 -13.63
N THR A 23 15.56 0.26 -14.71
CA THR A 23 14.12 0.03 -14.64
C THR A 23 13.83 -1.43 -14.28
N VAL A 24 12.60 -1.72 -13.83
CA VAL A 24 12.16 -3.10 -13.55
C VAL A 24 12.34 -4.01 -14.75
N LYS A 25 12.01 -3.52 -15.96
CA LYS A 25 12.18 -4.29 -17.20
C LYS A 25 13.63 -4.68 -17.44
N GLU A 26 14.56 -3.74 -17.27
CA GLU A 26 15.99 -4.01 -17.45
C GLU A 26 16.52 -4.95 -16.37
N VAL A 27 16.07 -4.82 -15.13
CA VAL A 27 16.42 -5.76 -14.06
C VAL A 27 15.86 -7.16 -14.37
N ALA A 28 14.63 -7.25 -14.90
CA ALA A 28 14.02 -8.52 -15.30
C ALA A 28 14.80 -9.24 -16.40
N GLU A 29 15.33 -8.49 -17.38
CA GLU A 29 16.19 -9.02 -18.44
C GLU A 29 17.55 -9.51 -17.91
N MET A 30 17.97 -9.03 -16.74
CA MET A 30 19.24 -9.37 -16.09
C MET A 30 19.10 -10.43 -14.98
N LEU A 31 17.89 -10.95 -14.74
CA LEU A 31 17.66 -11.95 -13.69
C LEU A 31 18.45 -13.23 -13.99
N ASP A 32 19.52 -13.44 -13.24
CA ASP A 32 20.32 -14.65 -13.26
C ASP A 32 20.74 -15.07 -11.84
N ASP A 33 21.40 -16.22 -11.74
CA ASP A 33 21.87 -16.78 -10.47
C ASP A 33 23.04 -16.00 -9.81
N LYS A 34 23.60 -15.01 -10.50
CA LYS A 34 24.75 -14.21 -10.04
C LYS A 34 24.32 -12.84 -9.51
N LEU A 35 23.14 -12.37 -9.90
CA LEU A 35 22.54 -11.13 -9.42
C LEU A 35 22.05 -11.29 -7.97
N LEU A 36 22.50 -10.41 -7.08
CA LEU A 36 22.05 -10.32 -5.70
C LEU A 36 21.12 -9.12 -5.53
N PHE A 37 19.95 -9.36 -4.99
CA PHE A 37 19.06 -8.30 -4.52
C PHE A 37 19.39 -7.94 -3.08
N VAL A 38 19.43 -6.65 -2.77
CA VAL A 38 19.46 -6.15 -1.39
C VAL A 38 18.22 -5.30 -1.18
N ASP A 39 17.25 -5.84 -0.44
CA ASP A 39 16.03 -5.13 -0.07
C ASP A 39 16.30 -4.29 1.18
N VAL A 40 16.21 -2.97 1.01
CA VAL A 40 16.47 -1.99 2.08
C VAL A 40 15.22 -1.55 2.82
N ARG A 41 14.08 -2.22 2.59
CA ARG A 41 12.85 -2.07 3.37
C ARG A 41 12.99 -2.68 4.76
N ASN A 42 12.09 -2.29 5.65
CA ASN A 42 11.99 -2.88 6.97
C ASN A 42 11.35 -4.27 6.91
N THR A 43 11.65 -5.12 7.88
CA THR A 43 11.20 -6.53 7.89
C THR A 43 9.68 -6.70 7.92
N ASP A 44 8.95 -5.73 8.47
CA ASP A 44 7.48 -5.67 8.45
C ASP A 44 6.93 -5.54 7.02
N GLU A 45 7.55 -4.73 6.17
CA GLU A 45 7.16 -4.59 4.76
C GLU A 45 7.36 -5.91 3.99
N LEU A 46 8.45 -6.64 4.29
CA LEU A 46 8.74 -7.94 3.68
C LEU A 46 7.78 -9.04 4.14
N ALA A 47 7.28 -8.93 5.38
CA ALA A 47 6.28 -9.87 5.90
C ALA A 47 4.94 -9.76 5.13
N HIS A 48 4.66 -8.60 4.55
CA HIS A 48 3.48 -8.40 3.70
C HIS A 48 3.74 -8.75 2.23
N GLN A 49 4.86 -8.29 1.68
CA GLN A 49 5.19 -8.52 0.27
C GLN A 49 6.71 -8.43 0.06
N ALA A 50 7.31 -9.54 -0.34
CA ALA A 50 8.73 -9.64 -0.67
C ALA A 50 8.93 -9.98 -2.15
N TYR A 51 10.09 -9.62 -2.70
CA TYR A 51 10.48 -10.05 -4.05
C TYR A 51 10.68 -11.57 -4.08
N ASP A 52 10.07 -12.26 -5.04
CA ASP A 52 10.34 -13.68 -5.27
C ASP A 52 11.49 -13.84 -6.26
N VAL A 53 12.70 -13.65 -5.74
CA VAL A 53 13.94 -13.84 -6.48
C VAL A 53 14.85 -14.78 -5.70
N LYS A 54 15.68 -15.53 -6.44
CA LYS A 54 16.53 -16.60 -5.88
C LYS A 54 17.54 -16.09 -4.84
N ASN A 55 18.20 -14.96 -5.15
CA ASN A 55 19.24 -14.38 -4.32
C ASN A 55 18.79 -13.01 -3.80
N ILE A 56 18.28 -12.98 -2.57
CA ILE A 56 17.86 -11.74 -1.92
C ILE A 56 18.34 -11.69 -0.48
N LEU A 57 18.80 -10.51 -0.07
CA LEU A 57 19.20 -10.20 1.30
C LEU A 57 18.41 -8.98 1.78
N ASN A 58 17.82 -9.05 2.96
CA ASN A 58 17.21 -7.88 3.58
C ASN A 58 18.20 -7.17 4.50
N ILE A 59 18.48 -5.91 4.20
CA ILE A 59 19.26 -5.02 5.07
C ILE A 59 18.53 -3.67 5.12
N PRO A 60 17.67 -3.43 6.13
CA PRO A 60 16.98 -2.15 6.27
C PRO A 60 17.94 -0.97 6.17
N LEU A 61 17.52 0.11 5.50
CA LEU A 61 18.38 1.27 5.23
C LEU A 61 19.10 1.78 6.48
N ASP A 62 18.40 1.86 7.61
CA ASP A 62 18.95 2.33 8.89
C ASP A 62 20.06 1.41 9.44
N SER A 63 20.04 0.12 9.07
CA SER A 63 21.04 -0.88 9.46
C SER A 63 22.17 -1.04 8.41
N LEU A 64 22.06 -0.39 7.26
CA LEU A 64 22.94 -0.62 6.11
C LEU A 64 24.42 -0.39 6.41
N VAL A 65 24.74 0.72 7.08
CA VAL A 65 26.13 1.08 7.41
C VAL A 65 26.79 0.03 8.32
N GLY A 66 26.04 -0.50 9.28
CA GLY A 66 26.50 -1.50 10.24
C GLY A 66 26.59 -2.90 9.65
N LYS A 67 25.75 -3.23 8.67
CA LYS A 67 25.66 -4.57 8.06
C LYS A 67 26.26 -4.66 6.65
N LYS A 68 26.89 -3.59 6.15
CA LYS A 68 27.46 -3.54 4.79
C LYS A 68 28.41 -4.68 4.45
N SER A 69 29.11 -5.26 5.44
CA SER A 69 30.02 -6.40 5.23
C SER A 69 29.33 -7.66 4.72
N LEU A 70 28.00 -7.75 4.87
CA LEU A 70 27.18 -8.82 4.30
C LEU A 70 26.97 -8.67 2.79
N ILE A 71 27.27 -7.49 2.22
CA ILE A 71 27.13 -7.23 0.79
C ILE A 71 28.44 -7.64 0.10
N PRO A 72 28.46 -8.71 -0.72
CA PRO A 72 29.64 -9.13 -1.45
C PRO A 72 30.06 -8.05 -2.46
N LYS A 73 31.37 -7.89 -2.65
CA LYS A 73 31.94 -6.94 -3.63
C LYS A 73 32.18 -7.56 -5.01
N ASP A 74 32.18 -8.89 -5.09
CA ASP A 74 32.47 -9.71 -6.28
C ASP A 74 31.21 -10.16 -7.03
N LYS A 75 30.02 -9.77 -6.56
CA LYS A 75 28.73 -10.06 -7.20
C LYS A 75 28.05 -8.79 -7.70
N GLN A 76 27.13 -8.94 -8.65
CA GLN A 76 26.29 -7.82 -9.08
C GLN A 76 25.19 -7.57 -8.05
N VAL A 77 25.03 -6.34 -7.56
CA VAL A 77 24.04 -6.01 -6.53
C VAL A 77 23.00 -5.01 -7.02
N ILE A 78 21.73 -5.38 -6.95
CA ILE A 78 20.59 -4.48 -7.18
C ILE A 78 19.94 -4.15 -5.84
N LEU A 79 19.96 -2.87 -5.50
CA LEU A 79 19.31 -2.31 -4.32
C LEU A 79 17.85 -2.04 -4.67
N VAL A 80 16.96 -2.52 -3.81
CA VAL A 80 15.51 -2.40 -4.01
C VAL A 80 14.82 -1.89 -2.74
N CYS A 81 13.72 -1.16 -2.91
CA CYS A 81 12.83 -0.78 -1.81
C CYS A 81 11.38 -0.71 -2.28
N GLN A 82 10.51 0.06 -1.62
CA GLN A 82 9.09 0.17 -2.03
C GLN A 82 8.89 0.93 -3.34
N SER A 83 9.55 2.08 -3.51
CA SER A 83 9.37 3.00 -4.65
C SER A 83 10.65 3.36 -5.41
N GLY A 84 11.82 2.90 -4.93
CA GLY A 84 13.14 3.25 -5.48
C GLY A 84 13.88 4.37 -4.73
N ASN A 85 13.21 5.11 -3.83
CA ASN A 85 13.82 6.25 -3.12
C ASN A 85 14.86 5.80 -2.08
N ARG A 86 14.47 4.91 -1.15
CA ARG A 86 15.38 4.38 -0.11
C ARG A 86 16.56 3.60 -0.69
N SER A 87 16.34 2.84 -1.76
CA SER A 87 17.41 2.11 -2.45
C SER A 87 18.35 3.05 -3.21
N GLY A 88 17.85 4.16 -3.73
CA GLY A 88 18.69 5.26 -4.23
C GLY A 88 19.58 5.88 -3.15
N GLN A 89 19.05 6.09 -1.94
CA GLN A 89 19.86 6.56 -0.80
C GLN A 89 20.91 5.51 -0.38
N ALA A 90 20.52 4.23 -0.32
CA ALA A 90 21.44 3.13 -0.05
C ALA A 90 22.60 3.07 -1.05
N LEU A 91 22.31 3.31 -2.34
CA LEU A 91 23.31 3.35 -3.41
C LEU A 91 24.37 4.42 -3.12
N GLU A 92 23.93 5.64 -2.80
CA GLU A 92 24.85 6.75 -2.50
C GLU A 92 25.69 6.50 -1.25
N ILE A 93 25.11 5.88 -0.21
CA ILE A 93 25.84 5.49 1.00
C ILE A 93 26.92 4.46 0.68
N LEU A 94 26.58 3.39 -0.05
CA LEU A 94 27.53 2.32 -0.38
C LEU A 94 28.63 2.80 -1.34
N LYS A 95 28.30 3.68 -2.30
CA LYS A 95 29.30 4.31 -3.18
C LYS A 95 30.34 5.11 -2.42
N LYS A 96 29.91 5.92 -1.44
CA LYS A 96 30.84 6.65 -0.53
C LYS A 96 31.73 5.71 0.27
N MET A 97 31.32 4.46 0.46
CA MET A 97 32.07 3.41 1.15
C MET A 97 32.89 2.52 0.18
N GLY A 98 32.99 2.91 -1.08
CA GLY A 98 33.83 2.24 -2.09
C GLY A 98 33.20 0.98 -2.69
N TYR A 99 31.87 0.81 -2.59
CA TYR A 99 31.17 -0.18 -3.40
C TYR A 99 31.00 0.37 -4.82
N THR A 100 31.56 -0.35 -5.77
CA THR A 100 31.41 -0.06 -7.22
C THR A 100 30.41 -1.00 -7.87
N ASN A 101 29.92 -1.99 -7.12
CA ASN A 101 29.13 -3.10 -7.62
C ASN A 101 27.64 -3.07 -7.28
N THR A 102 27.10 -1.88 -7.07
CA THR A 102 25.72 -1.66 -6.65
C THR A 102 25.00 -0.75 -7.64
N ALA A 103 23.73 -1.01 -7.87
CA ALA A 103 22.83 -0.14 -8.61
C ALA A 103 21.43 -0.11 -7.99
N ASN A 104 20.66 0.93 -8.30
CA ASN A 104 19.29 1.12 -7.83
C ASN A 104 18.26 0.63 -8.87
N MET A 105 17.18 0.00 -8.42
CA MET A 105 16.00 -0.23 -9.26
C MET A 105 14.95 0.87 -9.07
N ILE A 106 14.65 1.63 -10.12
CA ILE A 106 13.60 2.66 -10.11
C ILE A 106 12.23 2.00 -9.92
N GLY A 107 11.36 2.65 -9.14
CA GLY A 107 9.98 2.22 -8.93
C GLY A 107 9.82 1.11 -7.90
N GLY A 108 10.91 0.44 -7.51
CA GLY A 108 10.93 -0.54 -6.43
C GLY A 108 9.84 -1.61 -6.56
N MET A 109 9.25 -1.98 -5.42
CA MET A 109 8.26 -3.05 -5.32
C MET A 109 6.97 -2.69 -6.05
N ASN A 110 6.63 -1.40 -6.11
CA ASN A 110 5.44 -0.90 -6.81
C ASN A 110 5.54 -1.21 -8.31
N ALA A 111 6.62 -0.76 -8.96
CA ALA A 111 6.83 -1.01 -10.38
C ALA A 111 7.08 -2.50 -10.68
N TRP A 112 7.72 -3.23 -9.75
CA TRP A 112 7.91 -4.68 -9.88
C TRP A 112 6.58 -5.42 -9.91
N SER A 113 5.66 -5.08 -9.00
CA SER A 113 4.33 -5.67 -8.94
C SER A 113 3.46 -5.26 -10.13
N GLU A 114 3.52 -3.99 -10.56
CA GLU A 114 2.79 -3.48 -11.73
C GLU A 114 3.24 -4.16 -13.02
N ALA A 115 4.53 -4.48 -13.13
CA ALA A 115 5.08 -5.25 -14.24
C ALA A 115 4.74 -6.75 -14.19
N GLY A 116 3.99 -7.22 -13.17
CA GLY A 116 3.60 -8.62 -13.01
C GLY A 116 4.75 -9.55 -12.63
N MET A 117 5.83 -9.02 -12.05
CA MET A 117 7.00 -9.82 -11.69
C MET A 117 6.75 -10.65 -10.41
N PRO A 118 7.46 -11.78 -10.21
CA PRO A 118 7.20 -12.70 -9.10
C PRO A 118 7.37 -12.07 -7.70
N VAL A 119 6.45 -12.37 -6.78
CA VAL A 119 6.45 -11.88 -5.39
C VAL A 119 6.13 -13.00 -4.40
N LYS A 120 6.80 -13.00 -3.25
CA LYS A 120 6.47 -13.83 -2.09
C LYS A 120 5.52 -13.02 -1.22
N ILE A 121 4.32 -13.53 -1.05
CA ILE A 121 3.33 -12.97 -0.13
C ILE A 121 3.31 -13.94 1.05
N ASN A 122 3.79 -13.50 2.20
CA ASN A 122 3.50 -14.22 3.43
C ASN A 122 2.05 -13.87 3.79
N GLU A 123 1.17 -14.85 3.79
CA GLU A 123 -0.26 -14.65 4.01
C GLU A 123 -0.56 -14.17 5.44
N LEU A 124 -0.41 -12.86 5.64
CA LEU A 124 -1.41 -12.05 6.34
C LEU A 124 -2.22 -11.37 5.23
N PRO A 125 -3.55 -11.43 5.28
CA PRO A 125 -4.37 -11.49 4.08
C PRO A 125 -4.26 -10.20 3.25
N VAL A 126 -3.55 -10.28 2.13
CA VAL A 126 -3.96 -9.50 0.96
C VAL A 126 -5.24 -10.17 0.47
N LYS A 127 -6.37 -9.51 0.69
CA LYS A 127 -7.65 -9.85 0.06
C LYS A 127 -7.50 -9.78 -1.46
N VAL A 128 -7.04 -10.86 -2.06
CA VAL A 128 -7.45 -11.24 -3.40
C VAL A 128 -8.57 -12.25 -3.23
N TYR A 129 -9.82 -11.80 -3.26
CA TYR A 129 -10.98 -12.69 -3.21
C TYR A 129 -11.08 -13.46 -4.53
N PRO A 130 -10.89 -14.79 -4.49
CA PRO A 130 -11.98 -15.65 -4.92
C PRO A 130 -12.20 -16.87 -4.01
N LYS A 131 -13.46 -17.03 -3.57
CA LYS A 131 -14.13 -18.18 -2.92
C LYS A 131 -13.69 -18.61 -1.50
N ALA A 132 -14.42 -18.08 -0.50
CA ALA A 132 -14.65 -18.75 0.78
C ALA A 132 -16.15 -19.09 0.90
N CYS A 133 -16.50 -20.29 1.37
CA CYS A 133 -17.90 -20.74 1.51
C CYS A 133 -18.55 -20.35 2.85
N CYS A 134 -17.82 -19.79 3.84
CA CYS A 134 -18.39 -19.39 5.13
C CYS A 134 -17.72 -18.12 5.68
N SER A 135 -18.52 -17.26 6.30
CA SER A 135 -18.09 -15.94 6.83
C SER A 135 -17.50 -16.00 8.25
N ASP A 136 -17.68 -17.12 8.96
CA ASP A 136 -17.16 -17.34 10.32
C ASP A 136 -16.38 -18.68 10.39
N PRO A 137 -15.07 -18.65 10.72
CA PRO A 137 -14.23 -19.85 10.83
C PRO A 137 -14.54 -20.72 12.05
N ASN A 138 -15.32 -20.24 13.03
CA ASN A 138 -15.71 -21.00 14.24
C ASN A 138 -17.10 -21.63 14.12
N SER A 139 -17.77 -21.51 12.97
CA SER A 139 -19.05 -22.13 12.69
C SER A 139 -18.94 -23.66 12.69
N GLU A 140 -19.99 -24.34 13.17
CA GLU A 140 -20.09 -25.80 13.26
C GLU A 140 -19.86 -26.51 11.90
N ASN A 141 -20.03 -25.75 10.80
CA ASN A 141 -19.92 -26.16 9.40
C ASN A 141 -18.50 -26.04 8.81
N CYS A 142 -17.56 -25.45 9.54
CA CYS A 142 -16.17 -25.30 9.12
C CYS A 142 -15.33 -26.49 9.62
N GLY A 143 -14.52 -27.06 8.74
CA GLY A 143 -13.47 -28.02 9.08
C GLY A 143 -12.31 -27.32 9.79
N PRO A 144 -11.48 -28.04 10.56
CA PRO A 144 -10.35 -27.47 11.28
C PRO A 144 -9.27 -26.86 10.35
N ASP A 145 -9.33 -27.11 9.05
CA ASP A 145 -8.47 -26.58 8.00
C ASP A 145 -9.09 -25.40 7.23
N GLY A 146 -10.27 -24.92 7.63
CA GLY A 146 -10.98 -23.83 6.95
C GLY A 146 -11.76 -24.25 5.70
N THR A 147 -11.84 -25.55 5.39
CA THR A 147 -12.67 -26.10 4.32
C THR A 147 -14.04 -26.55 4.85
N CYS A 148 -15.08 -26.54 4.01
CA CYS A 148 -16.41 -26.97 4.45
C CYS A 148 -16.44 -28.49 4.72
N LYS A 149 -17.00 -28.90 5.86
CA LYS A 149 -17.24 -30.32 6.15
C LYS A 149 -18.16 -30.93 5.06
N PRO A 150 -18.01 -32.21 4.69
CA PRO A 150 -18.80 -32.83 3.61
C PRO A 150 -20.33 -32.76 3.78
N ASN A 151 -20.82 -32.52 5.01
CA ASN A 151 -22.24 -32.40 5.34
C ASN A 151 -22.62 -31.02 5.97
N ALA A 152 -21.82 -29.98 5.74
CA ALA A 152 -22.07 -28.63 6.23
C ALA A 152 -23.40 -28.05 5.68
N LYS A 153 -24.33 -27.66 6.56
CA LYS A 153 -25.53 -26.91 6.17
C LYS A 153 -25.16 -25.43 6.05
N THR A 154 -24.95 -24.98 4.82
CA THR A 154 -24.62 -23.58 4.50
C THR A 154 -25.73 -22.62 4.96
N GLU A 155 -25.42 -21.77 5.94
CA GLU A 155 -26.07 -20.47 6.14
C GLU A 155 -25.19 -19.45 5.39
N THR A 156 -25.59 -18.73 4.34
CA THR A 156 -26.92 -18.26 3.91
C THR A 156 -27.01 -18.16 2.38
N ASN A 157 -28.25 -18.10 1.88
CA ASN A 157 -28.72 -17.90 0.49
C ASN A 157 -28.94 -19.17 -0.37
N LYS A 158 -29.76 -20.10 0.13
CA LYS A 158 -30.72 -20.81 -0.73
C LYS A 158 -32.07 -20.11 -0.59
N CYS A 159 -32.60 -19.48 -1.65
CA CYS A 159 -33.97 -18.94 -1.58
C CYS A 159 -35.06 -19.84 -2.11
N CYS A 160 -34.78 -21.01 -2.71
CA CYS A 160 -35.87 -21.91 -3.08
C CYS A 160 -35.47 -23.36 -2.84
N ALA A 161 -36.30 -24.07 -2.07
CA ALA A 161 -36.26 -25.52 -1.98
C ALA A 161 -36.70 -26.20 -3.31
N ASP A 162 -37.29 -25.44 -4.24
CA ASP A 162 -37.74 -25.88 -5.56
C ASP A 162 -37.09 -25.04 -6.69
N PRO A 163 -36.25 -25.63 -7.57
CA PRO A 163 -35.59 -24.93 -8.67
C PRO A 163 -36.52 -24.50 -9.82
N ASN A 164 -37.81 -24.88 -9.80
CA ASN A 164 -38.81 -24.44 -10.79
C ASN A 164 -39.73 -23.31 -10.30
N SER A 165 -39.44 -22.73 -9.12
CA SER A 165 -40.12 -21.55 -8.62
C SER A 165 -39.89 -20.32 -9.51
N LYS A 166 -40.94 -19.52 -9.71
CA LYS A 166 -40.92 -18.23 -10.43
C LYS A 166 -39.95 -17.18 -9.85
N ASP A 167 -39.43 -17.42 -8.65
CA ASP A 167 -38.57 -16.50 -7.88
C ASP A 167 -37.06 -16.80 -8.02
N CYS A 168 -36.69 -17.81 -8.84
CA CYS A 168 -35.30 -18.21 -9.10
C CYS A 168 -34.81 -17.74 -10.48
N LEU A 169 -33.55 -17.26 -10.55
CA LEU A 169 -32.85 -17.07 -11.82
C LEU A 169 -32.33 -18.42 -12.36
N PRO A 170 -32.15 -18.58 -13.70
CA PRO A 170 -31.69 -19.84 -14.30
C PRO A 170 -30.31 -20.32 -13.82
N ASP A 171 -29.52 -19.43 -13.23
CA ASP A 171 -28.20 -19.73 -12.64
C ASP A 171 -28.26 -20.00 -11.12
N GLY A 172 -29.46 -20.15 -10.56
CA GLY A 172 -29.70 -20.54 -9.17
C GLY A 172 -29.64 -19.39 -8.16
N ARG A 173 -29.54 -18.13 -8.60
CA ARG A 173 -29.55 -16.95 -7.72
C ARG A 173 -30.97 -16.48 -7.40
N CYS A 174 -31.18 -15.96 -6.19
CA CYS A 174 -32.44 -15.36 -5.75
C CYS A 174 -32.66 -13.98 -6.39
N LYS A 175 -33.90 -13.63 -6.76
CA LYS A 175 -34.18 -12.36 -7.44
C LYS A 175 -34.06 -11.09 -6.59
N THR A 176 -33.99 -11.11 -5.25
CA THR A 176 -33.76 -9.86 -4.48
C THR A 176 -33.25 -10.10 -3.05
N ASP A 177 -32.11 -9.49 -2.71
CA ASP A 177 -31.76 -9.08 -1.32
C ASP A 177 -31.26 -7.62 -1.34
N THR A 178 -32.22 -6.70 -1.46
CA THR A 178 -31.96 -5.25 -1.59
C THR A 178 -31.49 -4.59 -0.28
N LYS A 179 -31.35 -5.34 0.83
CA LYS A 179 -30.93 -4.81 2.14
C LYS A 179 -29.48 -5.11 2.51
N ALA A 180 -28.91 -6.24 2.08
CA ALA A 180 -27.50 -6.58 2.32
C ALA A 180 -26.52 -5.82 1.40
N MET A 181 -26.99 -5.36 0.23
CA MET A 181 -26.25 -4.45 -0.66
C MET A 181 -26.19 -3.00 -0.14
N ALA A 182 -27.03 -2.62 0.84
CA ALA A 182 -27.10 -1.24 1.33
C ALA A 182 -25.95 -0.87 2.29
N ASN A 183 -25.32 -1.85 2.95
CA ASN A 183 -24.27 -1.60 3.95
C ASN A 183 -22.84 -1.67 3.40
N LEU A 184 -22.66 -1.86 2.09
CA LEU A 184 -21.38 -1.70 1.37
C LEU A 184 -21.38 -0.49 0.43
N ALA A 185 -22.50 0.23 0.33
CA ALA A 185 -22.72 1.26 -0.68
C ALA A 185 -22.45 2.69 -0.20
N ASN A 186 -22.29 2.89 1.11
CA ASN A 186 -22.26 4.22 1.73
C ASN A 186 -20.99 4.41 2.58
N LYS A 187 -20.05 5.22 2.10
CA LYS A 187 -18.81 5.58 2.81
C LYS A 187 -18.57 7.08 2.73
N LEU A 188 -17.98 7.64 3.78
CA LEU A 188 -17.53 9.02 3.78
C LEU A 188 -16.03 9.05 4.07
N TYR A 189 -15.25 9.49 3.09
CA TYR A 189 -13.83 9.76 3.29
C TYR A 189 -13.65 11.22 3.67
N VAL A 190 -12.80 11.46 4.65
CA VAL A 190 -12.37 12.78 5.09
C VAL A 190 -10.88 12.87 4.83
N TYR A 191 -10.49 13.66 3.83
CA TYR A 191 -9.09 13.83 3.44
C TYR A 191 -8.60 15.20 3.90
N VAL A 192 -7.48 15.20 4.63
CA VAL A 192 -6.69 16.41 4.86
C VAL A 192 -5.45 16.32 3.98
N PHE A 193 -5.42 17.09 2.91
CA PHE A 193 -4.25 17.26 2.07
C PHE A 193 -3.29 18.27 2.72
N HIS A 194 -1.99 18.09 2.53
CA HIS A 194 -0.97 19.05 2.91
C HIS A 194 0.22 18.98 1.96
N GLY A 195 0.92 20.09 1.80
CA GLY A 195 2.27 20.11 1.22
C GLY A 195 3.37 20.09 2.29
N ILE A 196 4.62 20.14 1.83
CA ILE A 196 5.83 20.15 2.67
C ILE A 196 5.85 21.31 3.67
N ASN A 197 5.43 22.51 3.24
CA ASN A 197 5.47 23.72 4.05
C ASN A 197 4.12 24.01 4.70
N GLN A 198 3.96 23.68 5.99
CA GLN A 198 2.70 23.86 6.72
C GLN A 198 2.69 25.07 7.64
N CYS A 199 1.76 25.99 7.36
CA CYS A 199 1.44 27.14 8.19
C CYS A 199 0.74 26.74 9.50
N THR A 200 0.70 27.63 10.51
CA THR A 200 0.00 27.36 11.78
C THR A 200 -1.48 27.04 11.57
N THR A 201 -2.16 27.82 10.72
CA THR A 201 -3.56 27.59 10.33
C THR A 201 -3.75 26.19 9.72
N CYS A 202 -2.82 25.74 8.88
CA CYS A 202 -2.80 24.44 8.23
C CYS A 202 -2.70 23.30 9.26
N LYS A 203 -1.83 23.46 10.26
CA LYS A 203 -1.68 22.51 11.38
C LYS A 203 -2.93 22.47 12.26
N ASN A 204 -3.53 23.63 12.53
CA ASN A 204 -4.75 23.72 13.32
C ASN A 204 -5.94 23.07 12.61
N MET A 205 -6.06 23.23 11.29
CA MET A 205 -7.07 22.56 10.48
C MET A 205 -6.99 21.03 10.62
N LYS A 206 -5.78 20.47 10.49
CA LYS A 206 -5.51 19.03 10.70
C LYS A 206 -5.88 18.58 12.11
N ALA A 207 -5.43 19.33 13.12
CA ALA A 207 -5.68 18.99 14.53
C ALA A 207 -7.17 19.04 14.89
N ASN A 208 -7.87 20.09 14.46
CA ASN A 208 -9.30 20.25 14.72
C ASN A 208 -10.14 19.20 13.98
N THR A 209 -9.75 18.86 12.74
CA THR A 209 -10.40 17.78 11.97
C THR A 209 -10.29 16.45 12.71
N LYS A 210 -9.08 16.06 13.11
CA LYS A 210 -8.86 14.83 13.87
C LYS A 210 -9.63 14.82 15.18
N ALA A 211 -9.58 15.92 15.94
CA ALA A 211 -10.30 16.04 17.21
C ALA A 211 -11.82 15.91 17.02
N THR A 212 -12.39 16.46 15.95
CA THR A 212 -13.82 16.36 15.63
C THR A 212 -14.21 14.91 15.35
N LEU A 213 -13.43 14.22 14.50
CA LEU A 213 -13.68 12.83 14.12
C LEU A 213 -13.55 11.87 15.31
N ASP A 214 -12.48 12.02 16.10
CA ASP A 214 -12.25 11.17 17.28
C ASP A 214 -13.32 11.37 18.36
N THR A 215 -13.87 12.58 18.49
CA THR A 215 -14.85 12.90 19.55
C THR A 215 -16.26 12.50 19.18
N TYR A 216 -16.69 12.78 17.95
CA TYR A 216 -18.11 12.68 17.56
C TYR A 216 -18.41 11.53 16.61
N PHE A 217 -17.39 10.92 16.00
CA PHE A 217 -17.55 9.91 14.94
C PHE A 217 -16.68 8.67 15.18
N ALA A 218 -16.31 8.40 16.43
CA ALA A 218 -15.42 7.29 16.80
C ALA A 218 -16.00 5.92 16.41
N GLU A 219 -17.31 5.73 16.53
CA GLU A 219 -17.96 4.46 16.18
C GLU A 219 -18.04 4.28 14.66
N GLU A 220 -18.28 5.34 13.90
CA GLU A 220 -18.26 5.32 12.44
C GLU A 220 -16.85 5.09 11.87
N LEU A 221 -15.82 5.62 12.54
CA LEU A 221 -14.42 5.32 12.25
C LEU A 221 -14.11 3.84 12.50
N LYS A 222 -14.54 3.28 13.65
CA LYS A 222 -14.36 1.86 13.97
C LYS A 222 -15.12 0.94 12.99
N ALA A 223 -16.31 1.34 12.59
CA ALA A 223 -17.14 0.60 11.64
C ALA A 223 -16.62 0.71 10.19
N GLY A 224 -15.72 1.64 9.89
CA GLY A 224 -15.21 1.89 8.53
C GLY A 224 -16.22 2.60 7.61
N ASN A 225 -17.26 3.21 8.21
CA ASN A 225 -18.24 4.05 7.51
C ASN A 225 -17.67 5.44 7.23
N ILE A 226 -16.84 5.93 8.15
CA ILE A 226 -16.02 7.13 7.96
C ILE A 226 -14.55 6.70 7.89
N VAL A 227 -13.81 7.22 6.90
CA VAL A 227 -12.38 6.96 6.72
C VAL A 227 -11.64 8.29 6.74
N PHE A 228 -10.76 8.48 7.73
CA PHE A 228 -9.93 9.68 7.83
C PHE A 228 -8.53 9.42 7.30
N GLN A 229 -8.06 10.27 6.38
CA GLN A 229 -6.71 10.18 5.83
C GLN A 229 -6.04 11.55 5.77
N ILE A 230 -4.73 11.53 6.01
CA ILE A 230 -3.88 12.69 5.85
C ILE A 230 -2.96 12.40 4.68
N VAL A 231 -3.02 13.26 3.67
CA VAL A 231 -2.42 13.02 2.35
C VAL A 231 -1.37 14.07 2.10
N ASP A 232 -0.13 13.62 1.86
CA ASP A 232 0.95 14.50 1.42
C ASP A 232 0.88 14.66 -0.09
N VAL A 233 0.58 15.87 -0.59
CA VAL A 233 0.41 16.12 -2.03
C VAL A 233 1.74 16.06 -2.78
N ASP A 234 2.86 16.27 -2.07
CA ASP A 234 4.20 16.22 -2.64
C ASP A 234 4.74 14.77 -2.71
N ASP A 235 4.03 13.81 -2.12
CA ASP A 235 4.38 12.39 -2.16
C ASP A 235 3.79 11.72 -3.42
N VAL A 236 4.67 11.21 -4.29
CA VAL A 236 4.33 10.60 -5.59
C VAL A 236 3.29 9.47 -5.45
N LYS A 237 3.25 8.74 -4.33
CA LYS A 237 2.22 7.70 -4.11
C LYS A 237 0.80 8.26 -3.98
N ASN A 238 0.65 9.56 -3.74
CA ASN A 238 -0.62 10.25 -3.64
C ASN A 238 -0.99 11.03 -4.91
N GLU A 239 -0.14 11.08 -5.94
CA GLU A 239 -0.36 11.90 -7.16
C GLU A 239 -1.75 11.72 -7.76
N LYS A 240 -2.16 10.48 -8.06
CA LYS A 240 -3.49 10.17 -8.61
C LYS A 240 -4.64 10.60 -7.69
N LEU A 241 -4.42 10.55 -6.37
CA LEU A 241 -5.41 10.98 -5.40
C LEU A 241 -5.44 12.51 -5.35
N SER A 242 -4.31 13.18 -5.27
CA SER A 242 -4.20 14.65 -5.29
C SER A 242 -4.80 15.24 -6.56
N GLU A 243 -4.56 14.65 -7.73
CA GLU A 243 -5.18 15.05 -9.00
C GLU A 243 -6.70 14.88 -8.99
N LYS A 244 -7.21 13.74 -8.49
CA LYS A 244 -8.67 13.49 -8.38
C LYS A 244 -9.38 14.56 -7.56
N PHE A 245 -8.71 15.12 -6.58
CA PHE A 245 -9.25 16.15 -5.67
C PHE A 245 -8.77 17.56 -6.02
N GLU A 246 -8.02 17.74 -7.11
CA GLU A 246 -7.40 19.02 -7.51
C GLU A 246 -6.59 19.68 -6.37
N ALA A 247 -6.06 18.85 -5.45
CA ALA A 247 -5.38 19.29 -4.25
C ALA A 247 -3.90 19.56 -4.53
N THR A 248 -3.54 20.83 -4.65
CA THR A 248 -2.16 21.30 -4.88
C THR A 248 -1.44 21.73 -3.59
N GLY A 249 -2.12 21.64 -2.44
CA GLY A 249 -1.60 22.10 -1.17
C GLY A 249 -2.44 21.66 0.02
N THR A 250 -2.59 22.53 1.02
CA THR A 250 -3.43 22.22 2.18
C THR A 250 -4.91 22.34 1.80
N ALA A 251 -5.67 21.25 1.96
CA ALA A 251 -7.10 21.22 1.66
C ALA A 251 -7.84 20.24 2.58
N LEU A 252 -9.13 20.48 2.82
CA LEU A 252 -10.01 19.57 3.55
C LEU A 252 -11.16 19.16 2.63
N MET A 253 -11.19 17.88 2.28
CA MET A 253 -12.13 17.31 1.32
C MET A 253 -13.01 16.25 1.97
N LEU A 254 -14.30 16.30 1.68
CA LEU A 254 -15.25 15.25 2.04
C LEU A 254 -15.65 14.50 0.76
N HIS A 255 -15.43 13.18 0.74
CA HIS A 255 -15.79 12.33 -0.39
C HIS A 255 -16.79 11.29 0.05
N GLN A 256 -18.05 11.54 -0.30
CA GLN A 256 -19.16 10.64 -0.05
C GLN A 256 -19.29 9.67 -1.24
N ILE A 257 -19.34 8.39 -0.94
CA ILE A 257 -19.81 7.36 -1.87
C ILE A 257 -21.16 6.93 -1.32
N LYS A 258 -22.24 7.08 -2.09
CA LYS A 258 -23.59 6.64 -1.72
C LYS A 258 -24.24 5.95 -2.90
N ASN A 259 -24.59 4.67 -2.76
CA ASN A 259 -25.19 3.87 -3.83
C ASN A 259 -24.37 3.89 -5.14
N GLY A 260 -23.04 3.83 -5.03
CA GLY A 260 -22.11 3.88 -6.17
C GLY A 260 -21.97 5.26 -6.82
N LYS A 261 -22.68 6.28 -6.33
CA LYS A 261 -22.49 7.67 -6.75
C LYS A 261 -21.48 8.34 -5.84
N GLU A 262 -20.46 8.94 -6.44
CA GLU A 262 -19.46 9.71 -5.74
C GLU A 262 -19.84 11.20 -5.70
N LYS A 263 -19.62 11.84 -4.55
CA LYS A 263 -19.76 13.27 -4.35
C LYS A 263 -18.55 13.78 -3.59
N ILE A 264 -17.75 14.62 -4.25
CA ILE A 264 -16.61 15.32 -3.64
C ILE A 264 -17.10 16.71 -3.22
N ILE A 265 -16.77 17.12 -2.01
CA ILE A 265 -17.13 18.41 -1.44
C ILE A 265 -15.86 19.00 -0.85
N ASP A 266 -15.40 20.06 -1.49
CA ASP A 266 -14.34 20.90 -0.96
C ASP A 266 -14.91 21.79 0.15
N ILE A 267 -14.35 21.67 1.35
CA ILE A 267 -14.72 22.50 2.50
C ILE A 267 -13.53 23.31 3.02
N SER A 268 -12.49 23.45 2.19
CA SER A 268 -11.24 24.13 2.53
C SER A 268 -11.46 25.58 2.94
N ASP A 269 -12.33 26.33 2.27
CA ASP A 269 -12.61 27.73 2.64
C ASP A 269 -13.14 27.85 4.07
N MET A 270 -14.15 27.05 4.42
CA MET A 270 -14.68 26.98 5.78
C MET A 270 -13.58 26.56 6.76
N ALA A 271 -12.78 25.57 6.37
CA ALA A 271 -11.73 25.02 7.21
C ALA A 271 -10.63 26.05 7.49
N PHE A 272 -10.23 26.85 6.51
CA PHE A 272 -9.24 27.91 6.65
C PHE A 272 -9.77 29.09 7.45
N GLU A 273 -11.00 29.53 7.19
CA GLU A 273 -11.65 30.62 7.92
C GLU A 273 -11.71 30.32 9.43
N LYS A 274 -12.03 29.06 9.77
CA LYS A 274 -12.32 28.65 11.15
C LYS A 274 -11.17 27.90 11.82
N ALA A 275 -10.06 27.63 11.14
CA ALA A 275 -8.96 26.82 11.68
C ALA A 275 -8.42 27.31 13.03
N ASN A 276 -8.47 28.63 13.30
CA ASN A 276 -7.99 29.20 14.55
C ASN A 276 -9.09 29.35 15.63
N ASP A 277 -10.33 29.00 15.31
CA ASP A 277 -11.49 28.99 16.22
C ASP A 277 -12.01 27.55 16.33
N LYS A 278 -11.44 26.80 17.27
CA LYS A 278 -11.69 25.36 17.42
C LYS A 278 -13.17 25.04 17.60
N GLU A 279 -13.91 25.84 18.37
CA GLU A 279 -15.32 25.58 18.64
C GLU A 279 -16.16 25.72 17.38
N LYS A 280 -15.98 26.80 16.63
CA LYS A 280 -16.69 26.99 15.36
C LYS A 280 -16.29 25.98 14.32
N PHE A 281 -15.00 25.63 14.23
CA PHE A 281 -14.52 24.61 13.31
C PHE A 281 -15.20 23.26 13.57
N VAL A 282 -15.20 22.83 14.83
CA VAL A 282 -15.79 21.55 15.25
C VAL A 282 -17.30 21.53 14.97
N ALA A 283 -18.01 22.61 15.32
CA ALA A 283 -19.45 22.70 15.09
C ALA A 283 -19.82 22.59 13.60
N ASP A 284 -19.11 23.33 12.75
CA ASP A 284 -19.33 23.32 11.30
C ASP A 284 -18.96 21.98 10.65
N LEU A 285 -17.78 21.44 10.97
CA LEU A 285 -17.34 20.16 10.39
C LEU A 285 -18.28 19.03 10.81
N LYS A 286 -18.68 18.99 12.09
CA LYS A 286 -19.67 18.03 12.58
C LYS A 286 -20.97 18.13 11.80
N SER A 287 -21.53 19.34 11.69
CA SER A 287 -22.78 19.57 10.95
C SER A 287 -22.67 19.12 9.48
N LYS A 288 -21.55 19.44 8.81
CA LYS A 288 -21.32 18.99 7.43
C LYS A 288 -21.27 17.47 7.30
N ILE A 289 -20.57 16.78 8.20
CA ILE A 289 -20.49 15.31 8.20
C ILE A 289 -21.87 14.68 8.49
N GLU A 290 -22.62 15.22 9.45
CA GLU A 290 -23.96 14.73 9.79
C GLU A 290 -24.96 14.86 8.63
N ASN A 291 -24.80 15.88 7.79
CA ASN A 291 -25.62 16.08 6.59
C ASN A 291 -25.22 15.15 5.41
N LEU A 292 -24.07 14.48 5.51
CA LEU A 292 -23.51 13.62 4.46
C LEU A 292 -23.58 12.12 4.80
N ARG A 293 -24.16 11.74 5.93
CA ARG A 293 -24.48 10.34 6.22
C ARG A 293 -25.89 10.00 5.73
#